data_AF-A0A0C2HDL4-F1
#
_entry.id   AF-A0A0C2HDL4-F1
#
_cell.length_a   1.000
_cell.length_b   1.000
_cell.length_c   1.000
_cell.angle_alpha   90.00
_cell.angle_beta   90.00
_cell.angle_gamma   90.00
#
_symmetry.space_group_name_H-M   'P 1'
#
loop_
_entity.id
_entity.type
_entity.pdbx_description
1 polymer ?
#
loop_
_entity_poly.entity_id
_entity_poly.type
_entity_poly.pdbx_seq_one_letter_code
_entity_poly.pdbx_strand_id
1 'polypeptide(L)'
;MYDILLIALLDYFKACDLAELVKTEDFPHLLVYGPSGAGKRTRIHCILRELYGAGAERLRLDKKSLTTPSNRKIEIDTVSSNYHIEINPG
;
A
#
# COMPACT_ATOMS: atom_id res chain seq x y z
N MET A 1 -5.25 11.29 19.82
CA MET A 1 -6.13 11.51 18.66
C MET A 1 -5.54 12.62 17.79
N TYR A 2 -4.30 12.43 17.33
CA TYR A 2 -3.54 13.39 16.53
C TYR A 2 -2.49 12.62 15.71
N ASP A 3 -2.91 11.70 14.83
CA ASP A 3 -1.94 10.96 13.99
C ASP A 3 -2.49 10.49 12.63
N ILE A 4 -3.62 11.04 12.17
CA ILE A 4 -4.24 10.63 10.88
C ILE A 4 -4.31 11.77 9.85
N LEU A 5 -3.77 12.95 10.15
CA LEU A 5 -3.91 14.13 9.29
C LEU A 5 -2.56 14.78 8.98
N LEU A 6 -1.71 14.10 8.18
CA LEU A 6 -0.66 14.82 7.45
C LEU A 6 -0.17 14.17 6.15
N ILE A 7 -1.00 13.48 5.36
CA ILE A 7 -0.49 12.96 4.07
C ILE A 7 -1.48 13.28 2.96
N ALA A 8 -1.34 14.47 2.41
CA ALA A 8 -1.89 14.84 1.11
C ALA A 8 -1.07 16.01 0.54
N LEU A 9 0.02 15.69 -0.17
CA LEU A 9 0.45 16.45 -1.36
C LEU A 9 1.74 15.83 -1.91
N LEU A 10 1.64 14.94 -2.90
CA LEU A 10 2.78 14.58 -3.75
C LEU A 10 2.32 14.26 -5.18
N ASP A 11 1.79 15.28 -5.86
CA ASP A 11 1.90 15.41 -7.32
C ASP A 11 3.34 15.81 -7.75
N TYR A 12 4.30 15.92 -6.82
CA TYR A 12 5.63 16.48 -7.11
C TYR A 12 6.78 15.48 -7.16
N PHE A 13 6.64 14.25 -6.64
CA PHE A 13 7.75 13.30 -6.71
C PHE A 13 7.82 12.70 -8.13
N LYS A 14 8.84 13.11 -8.87
CA LYS A 14 9.21 12.46 -10.13
C LYS A 14 9.64 11.03 -9.82
N ALA A 15 9.61 10.16 -10.83
CA ALA A 15 9.97 8.75 -10.65
C ALA A 15 11.39 8.54 -10.05
N CYS A 16 12.32 9.47 -10.31
CA CYS A 16 13.66 9.45 -9.73
C CYS A 16 13.63 9.65 -8.20
N ASP A 17 12.78 10.55 -7.70
CA ASP A 17 12.71 10.90 -6.29
C ASP A 17 12.20 9.71 -5.45
N LEU A 18 11.31 8.88 -6.02
CA LEU A 18 10.86 7.63 -5.39
C LEU A 18 11.99 6.59 -5.29
N ALA A 19 12.86 6.50 -6.30
CA ALA A 19 13.96 5.53 -6.30
C ALA A 19 15.06 5.90 -5.29
N GLU A 20 15.26 7.19 -5.03
CA GLU A 20 16.14 7.66 -3.97
C GLU A 20 15.53 7.45 -2.58
N LEU A 21 14.23 7.70 -2.44
CA LEU A 21 13.50 7.50 -1.18
C LEU A 21 13.51 6.04 -0.71
N VAL A 22 13.45 5.08 -1.62
CA VAL A 22 13.51 3.66 -1.24
C VAL A 22 14.90 3.26 -0.70
N LYS A 23 15.94 4.03 -0.99
CA LYS A 23 17.31 3.77 -0.49
C LYS A 23 17.55 4.33 0.90
N THR A 24 16.65 5.16 1.44
CA THR A 24 16.76 5.66 2.80
C THR A 24 16.28 4.59 3.78
N GLU A 25 16.95 4.46 4.92
CA GLU A 25 16.55 3.48 5.96
C GLU A 25 15.18 3.82 6.59
N ASP A 26 14.78 5.09 6.52
CA ASP A 26 13.49 5.58 6.96
C ASP A 26 12.59 5.85 5.76
N PHE A 27 11.70 4.90 5.44
CA PHE A 27 10.75 5.02 4.34
C PHE A 27 9.41 5.57 4.85
N PRO A 28 8.98 6.77 4.42
CA PRO A 28 7.79 7.41 4.96
C PRO A 28 6.51 6.73 4.49
N HIS A 29 5.42 6.94 5.22
CA HIS A 29 4.09 6.57 4.75
C HIS A 29 3.71 7.39 3.52
N LEU A 30 3.22 6.72 2.47
CA LEU A 30 2.87 7.36 1.20
C LEU A 30 1.36 7.34 0.96
N LEU A 31 0.81 8.49 0.54
CA LEU A 31 -0.49 8.56 -0.11
C LEU A 31 -0.29 8.75 -1.61
N VAL A 32 -0.68 7.76 -2.41
CA VAL A 32 -0.61 7.83 -3.87
C VAL A 32 -2.00 8.15 -4.44
N TYR A 33 -2.15 9.33 -5.03
CA TYR A 33 -3.40 9.76 -5.68
C TYR A 33 -3.15 10.13 -7.16
N GLY A 34 -4.23 10.41 -7.90
CA GLY A 34 -4.17 10.76 -9.32
C GLY A 34 -5.28 10.08 -10.16
N PRO A 35 -5.42 10.44 -11.45
CA PRO A 35 -6.49 9.94 -12.31
C PRO A 35 -6.44 8.42 -12.51
N SER A 36 -7.56 7.83 -12.94
CA SER A 36 -7.59 6.43 -13.34
C SER A 36 -6.60 6.19 -14.48
N GLY A 37 -5.87 5.07 -14.45
CA GLY A 37 -4.83 4.78 -15.44
C GLY A 37 -3.48 5.46 -15.23
N ALA A 38 -3.30 6.32 -14.22
CA ALA A 38 -2.01 6.99 -13.93
C ALA A 38 -0.88 6.06 -13.43
N GLY A 39 -1.09 4.75 -13.39
CA GLY A 39 -0.08 3.77 -12.95
C GLY A 39 0.16 3.73 -11.43
N LYS A 40 -0.78 4.21 -10.62
CA LYS A 40 -0.65 4.26 -9.14
C LYS A 40 -0.27 2.89 -8.54
N ARG A 41 -1.04 1.85 -8.88
CA ARG A 41 -0.78 0.48 -8.42
C ARG A 41 0.59 -0.03 -8.88
N THR A 42 0.94 0.26 -10.14
CA THR A 42 2.25 -0.12 -10.70
C THR A 42 3.40 0.49 -9.91
N ARG A 43 3.32 1.79 -9.57
CA ARG A 43 4.36 2.46 -8.77
C ARG A 43 4.50 1.86 -7.37
N ILE A 44 3.38 1.57 -6.71
CA ILE A 44 3.38 0.91 -5.39
C ILE A 44 4.08 -0.45 -5.48
N HIS A 45 3.78 -1.24 -6.51
CA HIS A 45 4.40 -2.55 -6.69
C HIS A 45 5.91 -2.44 -6.99
N CYS A 46 6.33 -1.46 -7.79
CA CYS A 46 7.74 -1.19 -8.01
C CYS A 46 8.48 -0.80 -6.71
N ILE A 47 7.86 0.03 -5.86
CA ILE A 47 8.41 0.38 -4.53
C ILE A 47 8.57 -0.89 -3.68
N LEU A 48 7.52 -1.72 -3.58
CA LEU A 48 7.56 -2.93 -2.78
C LEU A 48 8.62 -3.93 -3.27
N ARG A 49 8.80 -4.02 -4.60
CA ARG A 49 9.85 -4.83 -5.21
C ARG A 49 11.24 -4.29 -4.91
N GLU A 50 11.43 -2.97 -4.90
CA GLU A 50 12.72 -2.37 -4.60
C GLU A 50 13.07 -2.52 -3.10
N LEU A 51 12.08 -2.40 -2.21
CA LEU A 51 12.26 -2.58 -0.76
C LEU A 51 12.50 -4.04 -0.34
N TYR A 52 11.76 -4.99 -0.93
CA TYR A 52 11.70 -6.38 -0.43
C TYR A 52 12.09 -7.44 -1.48
N GLY A 53 12.48 -7.00 -2.67
CA GLY A 53 12.81 -7.87 -3.80
C GLY A 53 11.59 -8.60 -4.38
N ALA A 54 11.88 -9.65 -5.17
CA ALA A 54 10.86 -10.48 -5.83
C ALA A 54 9.92 -11.23 -4.85
N GLY A 55 10.25 -11.26 -3.56
CA GLY A 55 9.41 -11.87 -2.53
C GLY A 55 8.10 -11.11 -2.30
N ALA A 56 8.06 -9.79 -2.56
CA ALA A 56 6.84 -9.00 -2.48
C ALA A 56 5.79 -9.42 -3.50
N GLU A 57 6.21 -9.92 -4.67
CA GLU A 57 5.30 -10.31 -5.76
C GLU A 57 4.67 -11.71 -5.52
N ARG A 58 5.07 -12.43 -4.47
CA ARG A 58 4.53 -13.75 -4.11
C ARG A 58 3.25 -13.62 -3.31
N LEU A 59 2.16 -13.39 -4.03
CA LEU A 59 0.85 -13.11 -3.46
C LEU A 59 0.04 -14.38 -3.14
N ARG A 60 -0.76 -14.30 -2.07
CA ARG A 60 -1.76 -15.28 -1.64
C ARG A 60 -3.09 -14.57 -1.42
N LEU A 61 -4.18 -15.27 -1.70
CA LEU A 61 -5.54 -14.79 -1.44
C LEU A 61 -5.97 -15.30 -0.07
N ASP A 62 -6.34 -14.38 0.82
CA ASP A 62 -6.79 -14.67 2.18
C ASP A 62 -8.15 -14.03 2.43
N LYS A 63 -9.03 -14.76 3.12
CA LYS A 63 -10.30 -14.23 3.62
C LYS A 63 -10.18 -13.91 5.11
N LYS A 64 -10.28 -12.64 5.47
CA LYS A 64 -10.27 -12.21 6.87
C LYS A 64 -11.69 -11.94 7.34
N SER A 65 -12.12 -12.67 8.38
CA SER A 65 -13.39 -12.39 9.06
C SER A 65 -13.16 -11.44 10.23
N LEU A 66 -13.82 -10.29 10.19
CA LEU A 66 -13.82 -9.29 11.25
C LEU A 66 -15.21 -9.24 11.87
N THR A 67 -15.30 -9.27 13.20
CA THR A 67 -16.56 -9.04 13.90
C THR A 67 -16.54 -7.62 14.44
N THR A 68 -17.52 -6.80 14.01
CA THR A 68 -17.65 -5.44 14.51
C THR A 68 -18.14 -5.42 15.96
N PRO A 69 -17.94 -4.29 16.69
CA PRO A 69 -18.54 -4.10 18.01
C PRO A 69 -20.08 -4.20 18.00
N SER A 70 -20.71 -4.00 16.84
CA SER A 70 -22.15 -4.19 16.60
C SER A 70 -22.54 -5.63 16.25
N ASN A 71 -21.63 -6.59 16.46
CA ASN A 71 -21.81 -8.03 16.22
C ASN A 71 -22.12 -8.40 14.76
N ARG A 72 -21.73 -7.54 13.80
CA ARG A 72 -21.80 -7.86 12.37
C ARG A 72 -20.50 -8.54 11.94
N LYS A 73 -20.62 -9.67 11.25
CA LYS A 73 -19.49 -10.35 10.62
C LYS A 73 -19.23 -9.73 9.25
N ILE A 74 -18.04 -9.20 9.05
CA ILE A 74 -17.56 -8.65 7.78
C ILE A 74 -16.47 -9.58 7.28
N GLU A 75 -16.63 -10.10 6.06
CA GLU A 75 -15.59 -10.87 5.39
C GLU A 75 -14.90 -9.98 4.38
N ILE A 76 -13.59 -9.83 4.52
CA ILE A 76 -12.75 -9.01 3.66
C ILE A 76 -11.79 -9.93 2.92
N ASP A 77 -11.88 -9.90 1.60
CA ASP A 77 -10.89 -10.52 0.73
C ASP A 77 -9.63 -9.65 0.73
N THR A 78 -8.50 -10.27 1.03
CA THR A 78 -7.19 -9.63 1.08
C THR A 78 -6.22 -10.37 0.17
N VAL A 79 -5.30 -9.63 -0.43
CA VAL A 79 -4.19 -10.20 -1.20
C VAL A 79 -2.93 -9.91 -0.42
N SER A 80 -2.24 -10.95 0.06
CA SER A 80 -1.10 -10.81 0.97
C SER A 80 0.17 -11.41 0.38
N SER A 81 1.32 -10.82 0.70
CA SER A 81 2.63 -11.46 0.57
C SER A 81 3.26 -11.60 1.95
N ASN A 82 4.49 -12.10 2.01
CA ASN A 82 5.27 -12.07 3.25
C ASN A 82 5.64 -10.64 3.71
N TYR A 83 5.41 -9.61 2.86
CA TYR A 83 5.89 -8.24 3.10
C TYR A 83 4.78 -7.17 3.09
N HIS A 84 3.60 -7.46 2.55
CA HIS A 84 2.50 -6.50 2.49
C HIS A 84 1.12 -7.18 2.42
N ILE A 85 0.07 -6.41 2.73
CA ILE A 85 -1.33 -6.82 2.60
C ILE A 85 -2.06 -5.75 1.79
N GLU A 86 -2.62 -6.14 0.65
CA GLU A 86 -3.55 -5.33 -0.14
C GLU A 86 -4.99 -5.62 0.33
N ILE A 87 -5.74 -4.54 0.60
CA ILE A 87 -7.15 -4.60 0.99
C ILE A 87 -7.93 -3.75 -0.02
N ASN A 88 -8.91 -4.35 -0.69
CA ASN A 88 -9.83 -3.64 -1.57
C ASN A 88 -11.23 -3.67 -0.95
N PRO A 89 -11.79 -2.52 -0.51
CA PRO A 89 -13.08 -2.49 0.18
C PRO A 89 -14.30 -2.78 -0.70
N GLY A 90 -14.11 -2.96 -2.02
CA GLY A 90 -15.20 -3.12 -3.00
C GLY A 90 -15.66 -1.78 -3.55
#